data_AF-A0A849SK87-F1
#
_entry.id   AF-A0A849SK87-F1
#
_cell.length_a   1.000
_cell.length_b   1.000
_cell.length_c   1.000
_cell.angle_alpha   90.00
_cell.angle_beta   90.00
_cell.angle_gamma   90.00
#
_symmetry.space_group_name_H-M   'P 1'
#
loop_
_entity.id
_entity.type
_entity.pdbx_description
1 polymer ?
#
loop_
_entity_poly.entity_id
_entity_poly.type
_entity_poly.pdbx_seq_one_letter_code
_entity_poly.pdbx_strand_id
1 'polypeptide(L)'
;MSLSPVRLAGLAMLSVLSLVGGVISAQATSVTYSVTTSLSPFLNAPYTFPATPVPKFDMPDQCLSSVCVRLEGQQFGFISIENFDASPKIVNVTWSAKYDLLRPSLTPLLTVTPSLLKSYSLSAFDGGVDYAGTSGVTESGLFATAEDSTCVTAPADLALFTGPGSISLPCTVANTSTHNGANSWSFGIQAAAIINVTYNYSPCATPTRATTWGRVKLLYR
;
A
#
# COMPACT_ATOMS: atom_id res chain seq x y z
N MET A 1 30.25 5.92 73.86
CA MET A 1 29.87 4.65 73.18
C MET A 1 30.48 4.69 71.79
N SER A 2 31.81 4.62 71.64
CA SER A 2 32.70 3.44 71.70
C SER A 2 32.39 2.38 70.65
N LEU A 3 33.37 2.18 69.77
CA LEU A 3 33.43 1.37 68.55
C LEU A 3 33.53 -0.15 68.80
N SER A 4 33.23 -0.88 67.71
CA SER A 4 33.95 -2.08 67.20
C SER A 4 33.48 -3.47 67.67
N PRO A 5 33.94 -4.60 67.05
CA PRO A 5 33.79 -5.06 65.65
C PRO A 5 33.42 -6.57 65.54
N VAL A 6 33.03 -7.10 64.36
CA VAL A 6 33.21 -8.54 64.03
C VAL A 6 33.51 -8.76 62.53
N ARG A 7 34.25 -9.83 62.26
CA ARG A 7 35.13 -10.17 61.13
C ARG A 7 34.50 -10.97 59.97
N LEU A 8 35.26 -10.97 58.86
CA LEU A 8 35.54 -12.03 57.86
C LEU A 8 34.38 -12.73 57.11
N ALA A 9 34.42 -12.63 55.77
CA ALA A 9 34.40 -13.81 54.89
C ALA A 9 34.88 -13.41 53.48
N GLY A 10 35.97 -14.04 53.02
CA GLY A 10 36.41 -13.96 51.63
C GLY A 10 35.55 -14.88 50.75
N LEU A 11 35.16 -14.37 49.59
CA LEU A 11 34.57 -15.16 48.51
C LEU A 11 35.30 -14.79 47.21
N ALA A 12 36.08 -15.75 46.72
CA ALA A 12 36.62 -15.73 45.37
C ALA A 12 35.45 -15.81 44.39
N MET A 13 35.25 -14.77 43.58
CA MET A 13 34.27 -14.80 42.50
C MET A 13 35.01 -14.94 41.16
N LEU A 14 34.77 -16.09 40.54
CA LEU A 14 35.23 -16.51 39.24
C LEU A 14 34.74 -15.51 38.18
N SER A 15 35.65 -14.80 37.52
CA SER A 15 35.33 -13.92 36.38
C SER A 15 35.01 -14.77 35.15
N VAL A 16 33.72 -15.01 34.91
CA VAL A 16 33.24 -15.51 33.62
C VAL A 16 33.36 -14.38 32.61
N LEU A 17 34.35 -14.49 31.72
CA LEU A 17 34.47 -13.64 30.54
C LEU A 17 33.45 -14.12 29.50
N SER A 18 32.21 -13.62 29.59
CA SER A 18 31.20 -13.82 28.54
C SER A 18 31.59 -12.96 27.33
N LEU A 19 32.17 -13.59 26.30
CA LEU A 19 32.16 -13.02 24.96
C LEU A 19 30.70 -12.87 24.53
N VAL A 20 30.15 -11.68 24.67
CA VAL A 20 28.95 -11.29 23.93
C VAL A 20 29.40 -11.11 22.48
N GLY A 21 29.32 -12.18 21.68
CA GLY A 21 29.42 -12.07 20.24
C GLY A 21 28.33 -11.12 19.78
N GLY A 22 28.73 -9.94 19.30
CA GLY A 22 27.81 -8.97 18.73
C GLY A 22 27.06 -9.64 17.58
N VAL A 23 25.78 -9.90 17.77
CA VAL A 23 24.88 -10.18 16.66
C VAL A 23 24.83 -8.91 15.82
N ILE A 24 25.59 -8.88 14.72
CA ILE A 24 25.38 -7.89 13.67
C ILE A 24 24.06 -8.27 13.02
N SER A 25 22.94 -7.76 13.56
CA SER A 25 21.69 -7.78 12.82
C SER A 25 21.89 -6.88 11.60
N ALA A 26 21.86 -7.43 10.40
CA ALA A 26 21.82 -6.62 9.19
C ALA A 26 20.51 -5.83 9.23
N GLN A 27 20.57 -4.52 9.49
CA GLN A 27 19.40 -3.66 9.34
C GLN A 27 19.23 -3.37 7.86
N ALA A 28 18.11 -3.79 7.28
CA ALA A 28 17.74 -3.39 5.93
C ALA A 28 17.54 -1.87 5.91
N THR A 29 18.19 -1.19 4.97
CA THR A 29 17.96 0.23 4.66
C THR A 29 16.83 0.33 3.65
N SER A 30 16.13 1.47 3.60
CA SER A 30 15.07 1.68 2.62
C SER A 30 15.08 3.05 1.96
N VAL A 31 14.54 3.11 0.75
CA VAL A 31 14.23 4.36 0.03
C VAL A 31 12.81 4.26 -0.51
N THR A 32 12.03 5.34 -0.38
CA THR A 32 10.63 5.39 -0.83
C THR A 32 10.45 6.45 -1.90
N TYR A 33 9.76 6.08 -2.97
CA TYR A 33 9.28 7.00 -4.01
C TYR A 33 7.77 7.09 -3.93
N SER A 34 7.25 8.33 -3.98
CA SER A 34 5.82 8.61 -3.93
C SER A 34 5.35 9.22 -5.25
N VAL A 35 4.26 8.70 -5.77
CA VAL A 35 3.56 9.19 -6.96
C VAL A 35 2.14 9.53 -6.57
N THR A 36 1.70 10.74 -6.93
CA THR A 36 0.29 11.15 -6.82
C THR A 36 -0.26 11.38 -8.21
N THR A 37 -1.42 10.82 -8.51
CA THR A 37 -2.09 11.04 -9.79
C THR A 37 -2.90 12.34 -9.75
N SER A 38 -3.09 12.96 -10.90
CA SER A 38 -4.13 13.99 -11.04
C SER A 38 -5.52 13.38 -10.91
N LEU A 39 -6.50 14.22 -10.58
CA LEU A 39 -7.90 13.83 -10.50
C LEU A 39 -8.42 13.39 -11.87
N SER A 40 -9.15 12.28 -11.93
CA SER A 40 -9.79 11.80 -13.15
C SER A 40 -11.01 12.66 -13.55
N PRO A 41 -11.47 12.56 -14.80
CA PRO A 41 -12.85 12.89 -15.14
C PRO A 41 -13.85 12.06 -14.32
N PHE A 42 -15.13 12.43 -14.39
CA PHE A 42 -16.18 11.56 -13.86
C PHE A 42 -16.18 10.21 -14.59
N LEU A 43 -16.15 9.12 -13.82
CA LEU A 43 -16.01 7.77 -14.33
C LEU A 43 -17.32 7.30 -15.00
N ASN A 44 -17.36 7.38 -16.32
CA ASN A 44 -18.40 6.78 -17.18
C ASN A 44 -17.98 5.41 -17.77
N ALA A 45 -16.68 5.10 -17.68
CA ALA A 45 -16.05 3.83 -18.06
C ALA A 45 -14.78 3.65 -17.19
N PRO A 46 -14.14 2.48 -17.20
CA PRO A 46 -12.82 2.32 -16.58
C PRO A 46 -11.83 3.37 -17.09
N TYR A 47 -11.10 3.99 -16.17
CA TYR A 47 -10.11 5.03 -16.45
C TYR A 47 -8.71 4.53 -16.09
N THR A 48 -7.73 4.82 -16.94
CA THR A 48 -6.31 4.55 -16.66
C THR A 48 -5.62 5.87 -16.39
N PHE A 49 -4.98 6.01 -15.23
CA PHE A 49 -4.19 7.19 -14.93
C PHE A 49 -2.98 7.27 -15.86
N PRO A 50 -2.55 8.48 -16.26
CA PRO A 50 -1.30 8.66 -16.97
C PRO A 50 -0.15 7.96 -16.23
N ALA A 51 0.67 7.23 -16.99
CA ALA A 51 1.82 6.53 -16.44
C ALA A 51 2.82 7.53 -15.83
N THR A 52 3.07 7.40 -14.53
CA THR A 52 4.15 8.14 -13.86
C THR A 52 5.33 7.21 -13.62
N PRO A 53 6.53 7.53 -14.13
CA PRO A 53 7.71 6.69 -13.93
C PRO A 53 8.20 6.75 -12.47
N VAL A 54 8.50 5.58 -11.91
CA VAL A 54 9.18 5.42 -10.61
C VAL A 54 10.62 4.99 -10.87
N PRO A 55 11.65 5.66 -10.31
CA PRO A 55 13.03 5.23 -10.47
C PRO A 55 13.22 3.78 -10.02
N LYS A 56 13.92 2.97 -10.83
CA LYS A 56 14.31 1.62 -10.44
C LYS A 56 15.43 1.65 -9.42
N PHE A 57 15.59 0.56 -8.68
CA PHE A 57 16.71 0.35 -7.78
C PHE A 57 17.99 0.08 -8.57
N ASP A 58 18.95 1.00 -8.49
CA ASP A 58 20.23 0.97 -9.21
C ASP A 58 21.38 1.50 -8.33
N MET A 59 21.52 0.94 -7.12
CA MET A 59 22.60 1.31 -6.21
C MET A 59 23.74 0.28 -6.26
N PRO A 60 24.97 0.68 -6.65
CA PRO A 60 26.13 -0.19 -6.57
C PRO A 60 26.37 -0.69 -5.14
N ASP A 61 26.88 -1.92 -5.01
CA ASP A 61 27.20 -2.60 -3.74
C ASP A 61 26.02 -2.84 -2.78
N GLN A 62 24.79 -2.52 -3.20
CA GLN A 62 23.56 -2.78 -2.45
C GLN A 62 22.71 -3.82 -3.17
N CYS A 63 22.14 -4.73 -2.39
CA CYS A 63 21.33 -5.84 -2.85
C CYS A 63 19.88 -5.62 -2.42
N LEU A 64 18.99 -5.53 -3.42
CA LEU A 64 17.55 -5.40 -3.19
C LEU A 64 17.01 -6.65 -2.50
N SER A 65 16.41 -6.46 -1.34
CA SER A 65 15.85 -7.54 -0.50
C SER A 65 14.33 -7.67 -0.69
N SER A 66 13.61 -6.54 -0.77
CA SER A 66 12.18 -6.53 -1.06
C SER A 66 11.74 -5.20 -1.66
N VAL A 67 10.59 -5.20 -2.34
CA VAL A 67 9.90 -3.98 -2.76
C VAL A 67 8.52 -3.98 -2.13
N CYS A 68 8.25 -3.01 -1.26
CA CYS A 68 6.92 -2.81 -0.69
C CYS A 68 6.20 -1.72 -1.47
N VAL A 69 4.98 -2.00 -1.90
CA VAL A 69 4.13 -1.08 -2.64
C VAL A 69 2.88 -0.82 -1.83
N ARG A 70 2.56 0.46 -1.59
CA ARG A 70 1.29 0.90 -1.00
C ARG A 70 0.50 1.66 -2.06
N LEU A 71 -0.77 1.33 -2.16
CA LEU A 71 -1.74 2.04 -3.00
C LEU A 71 -2.81 2.62 -2.09
N GLU A 72 -3.10 3.90 -2.25
CA GLU A 72 -4.26 4.56 -1.66
C GLU A 72 -5.12 5.10 -2.80
N GLY A 73 -6.37 4.66 -2.86
CA GLY A 73 -7.37 5.13 -3.81
C GLY A 73 -8.28 6.15 -3.13
N GLN A 74 -8.43 7.32 -3.73
CA GLN A 74 -9.21 8.45 -3.22
C GLN A 74 -10.32 8.78 -4.21
N GLN A 75 -11.58 8.82 -3.76
CA GLN A 75 -12.71 9.14 -4.61
C GLN A 75 -13.53 10.31 -4.06
N PHE A 76 -13.95 11.18 -4.97
CA PHE A 76 -14.79 12.35 -4.71
C PHE A 76 -16.02 12.33 -5.63
N GLY A 77 -17.13 12.92 -5.20
CA GLY A 77 -18.22 13.18 -6.12
C GLY A 77 -19.59 13.25 -5.47
N PHE A 78 -20.56 12.57 -6.08
CA PHE A 78 -21.96 12.70 -5.71
C PHE A 78 -22.76 11.42 -5.93
N ILE A 79 -23.89 11.34 -5.23
CA ILE A 79 -24.98 10.40 -5.45
C ILE A 79 -26.23 11.21 -5.76
N SER A 80 -26.92 10.87 -6.85
CA SER A 80 -28.27 11.36 -7.15
C SER A 80 -29.19 10.16 -7.34
N ILE A 81 -30.34 10.15 -6.68
CA ILE A 81 -31.33 9.07 -6.76
C ILE A 81 -32.76 9.62 -6.71
N GLU A 82 -33.69 8.91 -7.34
CA GLU A 82 -35.11 9.29 -7.43
C GLU A 82 -36.01 8.05 -7.28
N ASN A 83 -37.12 8.21 -6.57
CA ASN A 83 -38.19 7.23 -6.46
C ASN A 83 -39.34 7.58 -7.40
N PHE A 84 -39.62 6.72 -8.38
CA PHE A 84 -40.72 6.89 -9.33
C PHE A 84 -42.01 6.19 -8.90
N ASP A 85 -41.99 5.47 -7.78
CA ASP A 85 -43.15 4.74 -7.33
C ASP A 85 -44.12 5.63 -6.56
N ALA A 86 -45.41 5.33 -6.69
CA ALA A 86 -46.49 5.99 -5.94
C ALA A 86 -46.46 5.67 -4.43
N SER A 87 -45.47 4.91 -3.95
CA SER A 87 -45.28 4.56 -2.55
C SER A 87 -43.87 4.94 -2.08
N PRO A 88 -43.70 5.35 -0.81
CA PRO A 88 -42.39 5.61 -0.22
C PRO A 88 -41.46 4.39 -0.25
N LYS A 89 -40.15 4.64 -0.30
CA LYS A 89 -39.12 3.60 -0.33
C LYS A 89 -37.88 3.96 0.48
N ILE A 90 -37.17 2.91 0.89
CA ILE A 90 -35.79 3.02 1.36
C ILE A 90 -34.88 2.58 0.23
N VAL A 91 -33.98 3.47 -0.19
CA VAL A 91 -32.92 3.18 -1.16
C VAL A 91 -31.61 3.01 -0.43
N ASN A 92 -30.97 1.86 -0.62
CA ASN A 92 -29.62 1.61 -0.11
C ASN A 92 -28.62 1.73 -1.26
N VAL A 93 -27.54 2.47 -1.04
CA VAL A 93 -26.49 2.72 -2.03
C VAL A 93 -25.14 2.28 -1.47
N THR A 94 -24.39 1.55 -2.28
CA THR A 94 -22.95 1.34 -2.11
C THR A 94 -22.26 2.20 -3.16
N TRP A 95 -21.63 3.30 -2.73
CA TRP A 95 -20.88 4.19 -3.61
C TRP A 95 -19.41 3.82 -3.53
N SER A 96 -18.88 3.22 -4.59
CA SER A 96 -17.55 2.59 -4.59
C SER A 96 -16.85 2.68 -5.95
N ALA A 97 -15.54 2.61 -5.91
CA ALA A 97 -14.71 2.42 -7.08
C ALA A 97 -13.58 1.43 -6.78
N LYS A 98 -13.26 0.58 -7.75
CA LYS A 98 -12.18 -0.39 -7.67
C LYS A 98 -10.94 0.16 -8.35
N TYR A 99 -9.82 0.19 -7.63
CA TYR A 99 -8.51 0.60 -8.12
C TYR A 99 -7.63 -0.64 -8.25
N ASP A 100 -7.01 -0.82 -9.41
CA ASP A 100 -6.03 -1.87 -9.65
C ASP A 100 -4.69 -1.22 -10.03
N LEU A 101 -3.65 -1.47 -9.23
CA LEU A 101 -2.27 -1.16 -9.57
C LEU A 101 -1.65 -2.40 -10.21
N LEU A 102 -1.06 -2.22 -11.38
CA LEU A 102 -0.62 -3.31 -12.24
C LEU A 102 0.90 -3.34 -12.35
N ARG A 103 1.45 -4.54 -12.57
CA ARG A 103 2.81 -4.70 -13.10
C ARG A 103 2.88 -4.18 -14.54
N PRO A 104 4.08 -3.95 -15.10
CA PRO A 104 4.24 -3.61 -16.52
C PRO A 104 3.60 -4.62 -17.49
N SER A 105 3.49 -5.89 -17.07
CA SER A 105 2.79 -6.95 -17.81
C SER A 105 1.26 -6.90 -17.73
N LEU A 106 0.69 -5.83 -17.13
CA LEU A 106 -0.75 -5.64 -16.89
C LEU A 106 -1.39 -6.67 -15.94
N THR A 107 -0.59 -7.39 -15.16
CA THR A 107 -1.10 -8.30 -14.13
C THR A 107 -1.29 -7.55 -12.81
N PRO A 108 -2.37 -7.81 -12.04
CA PRO A 108 -2.63 -7.12 -10.78
C PRO A 108 -1.49 -7.30 -9.77
N LEU A 109 -0.96 -6.18 -9.28
CA LEU A 109 0.00 -6.14 -8.17
C LEU A 109 -0.72 -5.90 -6.84
N LEU A 110 -1.67 -4.97 -6.83
CA LEU A 110 -2.41 -4.55 -5.64
C LEU A 110 -3.76 -3.97 -6.04
N THR A 111 -4.80 -4.22 -5.25
CA THR A 111 -6.16 -3.74 -5.50
C THR A 111 -6.72 -3.10 -4.24
N VAL A 112 -7.37 -1.93 -4.38
CA VAL A 112 -8.11 -1.29 -3.27
C VAL A 112 -9.52 -0.89 -3.72
N THR A 113 -10.47 -0.84 -2.80
CA THR A 113 -11.86 -0.47 -3.11
C THR A 113 -12.43 0.44 -2.02
N PRO A 114 -12.21 1.77 -2.09
CA PRO A 114 -12.94 2.70 -1.24
C PRO A 114 -14.45 2.56 -1.47
N SER A 115 -15.21 2.59 -0.38
CA SER A 115 -16.67 2.49 -0.44
C SER A 115 -17.34 3.30 0.66
N LEU A 116 -18.50 3.88 0.35
CA LEU A 116 -19.44 4.42 1.31
C LEU A 116 -20.78 3.70 1.18
N LEU A 117 -21.41 3.45 2.33
CA LEU A 117 -22.77 2.95 2.40
C LEU A 117 -23.70 4.11 2.79
N LYS A 118 -24.77 4.28 2.03
CA LYS A 118 -25.80 5.30 2.27
C LYS A 118 -27.18 4.68 2.23
N SER A 119 -28.10 5.24 2.99
CA SER A 119 -29.50 4.85 3.00
C SER A 119 -30.36 6.11 2.98
N TYR A 120 -31.33 6.14 2.08
CA TYR A 120 -32.20 7.29 1.85
C TYR A 120 -33.65 6.84 1.95
N SER A 121 -34.43 7.50 2.80
CA SER A 121 -35.87 7.31 2.89
C SER A 121 -36.55 8.34 2.00
N LEU A 122 -37.09 7.89 0.87
CA LEU A 122 -37.73 8.74 -0.14
C LEU A 122 -39.25 8.57 -0.09
N SER A 123 -39.98 9.67 -0.24
CA SER A 123 -41.43 9.65 -0.37
C SER A 123 -41.88 9.03 -1.69
N ALA A 124 -43.19 8.88 -1.87
CA ALA A 124 -43.77 8.61 -3.18
C ALA A 124 -43.36 9.69 -4.19
N PHE A 125 -43.31 9.31 -5.46
CA PHE A 125 -42.99 10.18 -6.59
C PHE A 125 -43.87 11.43 -6.61
N ASP A 126 -43.25 12.58 -6.81
CA ASP A 126 -43.93 13.88 -6.87
C ASP A 126 -44.27 14.32 -8.31
N GLY A 127 -43.86 13.54 -9.31
CA GLY A 127 -44.08 13.81 -10.73
C GLY A 127 -42.87 14.41 -11.46
N GLY A 128 -41.79 14.77 -10.74
CA GLY A 128 -40.57 15.36 -11.30
C GLY A 128 -39.36 14.42 -11.26
N VAL A 129 -38.56 14.38 -12.33
CA VAL A 129 -37.27 13.68 -12.32
C VAL A 129 -36.14 14.70 -12.20
N ASP A 130 -35.93 15.19 -10.99
CA ASP A 130 -34.96 16.26 -10.73
C ASP A 130 -33.94 15.92 -9.64
N TYR A 131 -34.04 14.74 -9.01
CA TYR A 131 -33.19 14.30 -7.91
C TYR A 131 -33.23 15.26 -6.71
N ALA A 132 -34.39 15.86 -6.46
CA ALA A 132 -34.64 16.81 -5.40
C ALA A 132 -35.98 16.51 -4.70
N GLY A 133 -36.38 17.42 -3.80
CA GLY A 133 -37.63 17.26 -3.06
C GLY A 133 -37.59 16.09 -2.07
N THR A 134 -38.75 15.47 -1.84
CA THR A 134 -38.88 14.34 -0.91
C THR A 134 -38.83 12.98 -1.61
N SER A 135 -39.09 12.91 -2.92
CA SER A 135 -38.97 11.69 -3.72
C SER A 135 -37.56 11.47 -4.29
N GLY A 136 -36.73 12.51 -4.32
CA GLY A 136 -35.36 12.48 -4.79
C GLY A 136 -34.36 13.06 -3.82
N VAL A 137 -33.08 12.76 -4.05
CA VAL A 137 -31.97 13.38 -3.33
C VAL A 137 -30.72 13.44 -4.19
N THR A 138 -30.01 14.56 -4.09
CA THR A 138 -28.64 14.72 -4.57
C THR A 138 -27.73 15.05 -3.39
N GLU A 139 -26.79 14.17 -3.11
CA GLU A 139 -25.74 14.37 -2.11
C GLU A 139 -24.40 14.54 -2.81
N SER A 140 -23.85 15.74 -2.76
CA SER A 140 -22.55 16.10 -3.34
C SER A 140 -21.46 16.25 -2.29
N GLY A 141 -20.19 16.28 -2.71
CA GLY A 141 -19.05 16.44 -1.80
C GLY A 141 -18.73 15.15 -1.03
N LEU A 142 -19.18 14.02 -1.55
CA LEU A 142 -18.83 12.71 -1.02
C LEU A 142 -17.34 12.48 -1.18
N PHE A 143 -16.72 11.91 -0.16
CA PHE A 143 -15.31 11.53 -0.17
C PHE A 143 -15.13 10.17 0.49
N ALA A 144 -14.37 9.29 -0.15
CA ALA A 144 -13.95 8.03 0.44
C ALA A 144 -12.51 7.70 0.06
N THR A 145 -11.81 7.01 0.95
CA THR A 145 -10.46 6.52 0.69
C THR A 145 -10.33 5.09 1.21
N ALA A 146 -9.46 4.32 0.58
CA ALA A 146 -9.00 3.02 1.07
C ALA A 146 -7.56 2.80 0.62
N GLU A 147 -6.81 2.11 1.44
CA GLU A 147 -5.41 1.79 1.18
C GLU A 147 -5.13 0.32 1.44
N ASP A 148 -4.14 -0.20 0.74
CA ASP A 148 -3.55 -1.51 1.02
C ASP A 148 -2.05 -1.47 0.68
N SER A 149 -1.30 -2.48 1.11
CA SER A 149 0.11 -2.62 0.81
C SER A 149 0.53 -4.07 0.67
N THR A 150 1.54 -4.32 -0.17
CA THR A 150 2.13 -5.63 -0.35
C THR A 150 3.64 -5.52 -0.54
N CYS A 151 4.39 -6.55 -0.14
CA CYS A 151 5.83 -6.62 -0.38
C CYS A 151 6.16 -7.81 -1.27
N VAL A 152 6.91 -7.57 -2.35
CA VAL A 152 7.41 -8.61 -3.26
C VAL A 152 8.86 -8.92 -2.96
N THR A 153 9.18 -10.21 -2.92
CA THR A 153 10.54 -10.75 -2.67
C THR A 153 10.96 -11.78 -3.70
N ALA A 154 10.04 -12.22 -4.57
CA ALA A 154 10.33 -13.20 -5.60
C ALA A 154 11.34 -12.62 -6.62
N PRO A 155 12.37 -13.38 -7.05
CA PRO A 155 13.39 -12.86 -7.97
C PRO A 155 12.82 -12.28 -9.27
N ALA A 156 11.74 -12.87 -9.80
CA ALA A 156 11.06 -12.37 -11.00
C ALA A 156 10.41 -11.00 -10.78
N ASP A 157 9.81 -10.75 -9.62
CA ASP A 157 9.25 -9.43 -9.28
C ASP A 157 10.39 -8.43 -9.04
N LEU A 158 11.41 -8.78 -8.25
CA LEU A 158 12.55 -7.90 -7.97
C LEU A 158 13.28 -7.45 -9.24
N ALA A 159 13.37 -8.33 -10.25
CA ALA A 159 13.96 -7.99 -11.54
C ALA A 159 13.20 -6.88 -12.29
N LEU A 160 11.88 -6.74 -12.10
CA LEU A 160 11.10 -5.64 -12.70
C LEU A 160 11.55 -4.28 -12.16
N PHE A 161 11.93 -4.25 -10.88
CA PHE A 161 12.27 -3.05 -10.12
C PHE A 161 13.76 -2.71 -10.09
N THR A 162 14.62 -3.56 -10.64
CA THR A 162 16.09 -3.42 -10.56
C THR A 162 16.70 -2.99 -11.90
N GLY A 163 17.80 -2.25 -11.83
CA GLY A 163 18.58 -1.79 -12.98
C GLY A 163 18.32 -0.33 -13.32
N PRO A 164 18.95 0.19 -14.39
CA PRO A 164 18.89 1.62 -14.71
C PRO A 164 17.49 2.06 -15.16
N GLY A 165 17.21 3.35 -14.98
CA GLY A 165 16.01 4.00 -15.50
C GLY A 165 14.81 3.95 -14.54
N SER A 166 13.61 3.78 -15.10
CA SER A 166 12.35 3.81 -14.35
C SER A 166 11.43 2.65 -14.72
N ILE A 167 10.51 2.34 -13.81
CA ILE A 167 9.39 1.41 -14.02
C ILE A 167 8.09 2.22 -14.07
N SER A 168 7.18 1.81 -14.96
CA SER A 168 5.81 2.29 -14.96
C SER A 168 4.90 1.23 -14.32
N LEU A 169 4.10 1.65 -13.35
CA LEU A 169 3.06 0.84 -12.72
C LEU A 169 1.70 1.43 -13.11
N PRO A 170 1.02 0.90 -14.15
CA PRO A 170 -0.28 1.39 -14.55
C PRO A 170 -1.27 1.28 -13.39
N CYS A 171 -2.05 2.33 -13.17
CA CYS A 171 -3.15 2.34 -12.21
C CYS A 171 -4.45 2.57 -12.96
N THR A 172 -5.41 1.66 -12.79
CA THR A 172 -6.74 1.76 -13.38
C THR A 172 -7.79 1.88 -12.29
N VAL A 173 -8.86 2.62 -12.57
CA VAL A 173 -9.99 2.77 -11.66
C VAL A 173 -11.30 2.58 -12.41
N ALA A 174 -12.27 1.90 -11.80
CA ALA A 174 -13.60 1.71 -12.33
C ALA A 174 -14.66 2.00 -11.27
N ASN A 175 -15.72 2.73 -11.63
CA ASN A 175 -16.89 2.90 -10.78
C ASN A 175 -17.60 1.56 -10.61
N THR A 176 -17.78 1.13 -9.37
CA THR A 176 -18.43 -0.14 -8.99
C THR A 176 -19.67 0.10 -8.11
N SER A 177 -20.20 1.32 -8.14
CA SER A 177 -21.33 1.72 -7.32
C SER A 177 -22.60 0.93 -7.68
N THR A 178 -23.37 0.58 -6.66
CA THR A 178 -24.62 -0.17 -6.79
C THR A 178 -25.69 0.46 -5.91
N HIS A 179 -26.95 0.25 -6.24
CA HIS A 179 -28.06 0.57 -5.36
C HIS A 179 -29.11 -0.54 -5.35
N ASN A 180 -29.96 -0.49 -4.34
CA ASN A 180 -31.18 -1.26 -4.26
C ASN A 180 -32.33 -0.31 -3.90
N GLY A 181 -33.36 -0.26 -4.74
CA GLY A 181 -34.61 0.46 -4.46
C GLY A 181 -34.89 1.67 -5.36
N ALA A 182 -33.86 2.41 -5.80
CA ALA A 182 -34.05 3.58 -6.67
C ALA A 182 -34.58 3.19 -8.06
N ASN A 183 -35.41 4.05 -8.65
CA ASN A 183 -35.93 3.90 -10.01
C ASN A 183 -35.07 4.66 -11.03
N SER A 184 -34.47 5.78 -10.63
CA SER A 184 -33.46 6.51 -11.40
C SER A 184 -32.30 6.93 -10.51
N TRP A 185 -31.09 6.94 -11.08
CA TRP A 185 -29.88 7.25 -10.33
C TRP A 185 -28.77 7.80 -11.22
N SER A 186 -27.83 8.50 -10.59
CA SER A 186 -26.55 8.90 -11.16
C SER A 186 -25.48 8.89 -10.06
N PHE A 187 -24.36 8.22 -10.34
CA PHE A 187 -23.21 8.18 -9.43
C PHE A 187 -22.04 8.89 -10.10
N GLY A 188 -21.71 10.08 -9.59
CA GLY A 188 -20.50 10.77 -9.99
C GLY A 188 -19.33 10.33 -9.13
N ILE A 189 -18.33 9.72 -9.73
CA ILE A 189 -17.02 9.48 -9.10
C ILE A 189 -15.94 10.15 -9.92
N GLN A 190 -15.14 11.00 -9.29
CA GLN A 190 -13.81 11.37 -9.74
C GLN A 190 -12.79 10.70 -8.81
N ALA A 191 -11.69 10.24 -9.38
CA ALA A 191 -10.73 9.39 -8.70
C ALA A 191 -9.32 10.00 -8.72
N ALA A 192 -8.56 9.78 -7.66
CA ALA A 192 -7.14 10.03 -7.56
C ALA A 192 -6.47 8.87 -6.82
N ALA A 193 -5.17 8.70 -6.98
CA ALA A 193 -4.40 7.67 -6.30
C ALA A 193 -3.05 8.18 -5.81
N ILE A 194 -2.60 7.62 -4.70
CA ILE A 194 -1.25 7.79 -4.15
C ILE A 194 -0.58 6.41 -4.15
N ILE A 195 0.56 6.31 -4.82
CA ILE A 195 1.35 5.09 -4.93
C ILE A 195 2.70 5.33 -4.27
N ASN A 196 3.05 4.52 -3.27
CA ASN A 196 4.37 4.53 -2.66
C ASN A 196 5.10 3.24 -3.02
N VAL A 197 6.33 3.36 -3.50
CA VAL A 197 7.23 2.23 -3.79
C VAL A 197 8.44 2.35 -2.88
N THR A 198 8.59 1.40 -1.96
CA THR A 198 9.69 1.33 -0.99
C THR A 198 10.61 0.19 -1.35
N TYR A 199 11.85 0.51 -1.70
CA TYR A 199 12.93 -0.47 -1.88
C TYR A 199 13.61 -0.74 -0.55
N ASN A 200 13.58 -1.97 -0.07
CA ASN A 200 14.38 -2.40 1.09
C ASN A 200 15.61 -3.14 0.59
N TYR A 201 16.79 -2.72 1.01
CA TYR A 201 18.07 -3.23 0.54
C TYR A 201 19.10 -3.33 1.66
N SER A 202 20.14 -4.10 1.42
CA SER A 202 21.27 -4.24 2.34
C SER A 202 22.57 -4.32 1.55
N PRO A 203 23.74 -4.10 2.19
CA PRO A 203 25.01 -4.31 1.53
C PRO A 203 25.08 -5.72 0.94
N CYS A 204 25.47 -5.83 -0.32
CA CYS A 204 25.64 -7.13 -0.95
C CYS A 204 26.68 -7.96 -0.20
N ALA A 205 26.42 -9.25 -0.03
CA ALA A 205 27.39 -10.15 0.57
C ALA A 205 28.67 -10.16 -0.29
N THR A 206 29.79 -9.68 0.25
CA THR A 206 31.09 -9.84 -0.41
C THR A 206 31.42 -11.33 -0.43
N PRO A 207 31.72 -11.94 -1.59
CA PRO A 207 32.12 -13.33 -1.61
C PRO A 207 33.37 -13.49 -0.75
N THR A 208 33.28 -14.25 0.34
CA THR A 208 34.44 -14.61 1.13
C THR A 208 35.28 -15.55 0.28
N ARG A 209 36.42 -15.06 -0.21
CA ARG A 209 37.39 -15.91 -0.92
C ARG A 209 37.75 -17.07 0.01
N ALA A 210 37.52 -18.31 -0.43
CA ALA A 210 37.96 -19.47 0.33
C ALA A 210 39.47 -19.38 0.52
N THR A 211 39.91 -19.14 1.75
CA THR A 211 41.32 -19.23 2.13
C THR A 211 41.69 -20.71 2.17
N THR A 212 42.11 -21.26 1.04
CA THR A 212 42.79 -22.56 0.99
C THR A 212 44.16 -22.44 1.67
N TRP A 213 44.19 -22.51 3.00
CA TRP A 213 45.43 -22.70 3.78
C TRP A 213 45.93 -24.15 3.79
N GLY A 214 45.28 -25.05 3.04
CA GLY A 214 45.64 -26.46 2.96
C GLY A 214 46.70 -26.74 1.88
N ARG A 215 47.94 -26.24 2.03
CA ARG A 215 49.17 -26.82 1.43
C ARG A 215 50.42 -26.00 1.80
N VAL A 216 50.79 -25.98 3.07
CA VAL A 216 52.21 -25.85 3.45
C VAL A 216 52.61 -27.16 4.14
N LYS A 217 52.90 -28.19 3.33
CA LYS A 217 53.74 -29.29 3.80
C LYS A 217 55.17 -28.78 3.77
N LEU A 218 55.65 -28.24 4.89
CA LEU A 218 57.07 -28.07 5.16
C LEU A 218 57.69 -29.48 5.21
N LEU A 219 58.35 -29.86 4.13
CA LEU A 219 59.33 -30.93 4.10
C LEU A 219 60.53 -30.44 4.92
N TYR A 220 60.68 -30.91 6.16
CA TYR A 220 61.98 -30.94 6.81
C TYR A 220 62.54 -32.36 6.67
N ARG A 221 63.63 -32.44 5.89
CA ARG A 221 64.67 -33.47 5.97
C ARG A 221 65.66 -33.07 7.05
#